data_AF-A0A1I8BP67-F1
#
_entry.id   AF-A0A1I8BP67-F1
#
_cell.length_a   1.000
_cell.length_b   1.000
_cell.length_c   1.000
_cell.angle_alpha   90.00
_cell.angle_beta   90.00
_cell.angle_gamma   90.00
#
_symmetry.space_group_name_H-M   'P 1'
#
loop_
_entity.id
_entity.type
_entity.pdbx_description
1 polymer ?
#
loop_
_entity_poly.entity_id
_entity_poly.type
_entity_poly.pdbx_seq_one_letter_code
_entity_poly.pdbx_strand_id
1 'polypeptide(L)'
;MDDRKKTGGNRKKPSYKERQGISYEQGEDPPFLAQMKQKLGYKEYTVDDKFTKEDEVQGESVHSGDDEDDILNVPVERRPQIVVLEPGKDLTNEQLQKEIDKKREEEDKQKILQGKIIFRKTQKRSSNPNDSKEEINKKKLKPEQPSRQPVHKRLLSFGNEDEEE
;
A
#
# COMPACT_ATOMS: atom_id res chain seq x y z
N MET A 1 33.00 14.99 -57.43
CA MET A 1 31.54 14.81 -57.60
C MET A 1 31.23 13.45 -57.02
N ASP A 2 30.99 13.43 -55.71
CA ASP A 2 30.88 12.21 -54.92
C ASP A 2 29.54 11.50 -55.14
N ASP A 3 29.62 10.24 -55.55
CA ASP A 3 28.49 9.32 -55.72
C ASP A 3 27.85 8.99 -54.37
N ARG A 4 26.76 9.69 -54.03
CA ARG A 4 25.91 9.32 -52.89
C ARG A 4 25.15 8.04 -53.20
N LYS A 5 25.63 6.90 -52.69
CA LYS A 5 24.88 5.65 -52.59
C LYS A 5 23.59 5.86 -51.78
N LYS A 6 22.44 5.87 -52.46
CA LYS A 6 21.11 5.77 -51.83
C LYS A 6 20.91 4.34 -51.28
N THR A 7 21.04 4.16 -49.97
CA THR A 7 20.69 2.91 -49.28
C THR A 7 19.22 2.93 -48.84
N GLY A 8 18.31 2.88 -49.81
CA GLY A 8 16.89 2.62 -49.57
C GLY A 8 16.64 1.12 -49.41
N GLY A 9 17.04 0.55 -48.27
CA GLY A 9 16.92 -0.89 -48.00
C GLY A 9 15.47 -1.31 -47.75
N ASN A 10 14.84 -1.93 -48.74
CA ASN A 10 13.54 -2.60 -48.62
C ASN A 10 13.72 -3.88 -47.79
N ARG A 11 13.66 -3.77 -46.46
CA ARG A 11 13.87 -4.91 -45.55
C ARG A 11 12.65 -5.84 -45.58
N LYS A 12 12.81 -7.03 -46.16
CA LYS A 12 11.81 -8.12 -46.06
C LYS A 12 11.62 -8.49 -44.58
N LYS A 13 10.36 -8.58 -44.13
CA LYS A 13 10.05 -9.00 -42.76
C LYS A 13 10.45 -10.47 -42.57
N PRO A 14 11.11 -10.85 -41.47
CA PRO A 14 11.51 -12.23 -41.24
C PRO A 14 10.29 -13.13 -41.09
N SER A 15 10.42 -14.35 -41.62
CA SER A 15 9.45 -15.43 -41.53
C SER A 15 9.37 -16.01 -40.11
N TYR A 16 8.32 -16.81 -39.84
CA TYR A 16 8.09 -17.36 -38.50
C TYR A 16 9.28 -18.19 -37.98
N LYS A 17 9.90 -19.01 -38.83
CA LYS A 17 11.08 -19.82 -38.46
C LYS A 17 12.31 -18.96 -38.16
N GLU A 18 12.47 -17.84 -38.86
CA GLU A 18 13.59 -16.90 -38.62
C GLU A 18 13.41 -16.09 -37.33
N ARG A 19 12.17 -15.88 -36.88
CA ARG A 19 11.88 -15.17 -35.62
C ARG A 19 12.13 -16.02 -34.37
N GLN A 20 12.04 -17.34 -34.48
CA GLN A 20 12.21 -18.24 -33.35
C GLN A 20 13.63 -18.24 -32.74
N GLY A 21 14.63 -17.73 -33.47
CA GLY A 21 16.02 -17.62 -32.99
C GLY A 21 16.43 -16.22 -32.54
N ILE A 22 15.50 -15.26 -32.44
CA ILE A 22 15.83 -13.87 -32.07
C ILE A 22 15.63 -13.70 -30.56
N SER A 23 16.73 -13.51 -29.83
CA SER A 23 16.72 -13.07 -28.43
C SER A 23 16.77 -11.55 -28.33
N TYR A 24 16.13 -11.01 -27.29
CA TYR A 24 16.27 -9.61 -26.92
C TYR A 24 17.50 -9.45 -26.03
N GLU A 25 18.44 -8.61 -26.44
CA GLU A 25 19.57 -8.18 -25.62
C GLU A 25 19.35 -6.71 -25.23
N GLN A 26 19.18 -6.46 -23.93
CA GLN A 26 19.10 -5.12 -23.40
C GLN A 26 20.52 -4.57 -23.22
N GLY A 27 20.95 -3.72 -24.15
CA GLY A 27 22.23 -3.00 -24.03
C GLY A 27 22.14 -1.84 -23.03
N GLU A 28 23.30 -1.36 -22.57
CA GLU A 28 23.37 -0.15 -21.74
C GLU A 28 22.90 1.10 -22.49
N ASP A 29 22.29 2.03 -21.75
CA ASP A 29 21.87 3.30 -22.33
C ASP A 29 23.08 4.14 -22.77
N PRO A 30 22.99 4.81 -23.94
CA PRO A 30 23.91 5.86 -24.31
C PRO A 30 24.05 6.93 -23.22
N PRO A 31 25.23 7.59 -23.08
CA PRO A 31 25.52 8.51 -21.99
C PRO A 31 24.54 9.70 -21.90
N PHE A 32 23.99 10.14 -23.04
CA PHE A 32 23.00 11.22 -23.04
C PHE A 32 21.65 10.77 -22.42
N LEU A 33 21.21 9.54 -22.71
CA LEU A 33 19.97 8.99 -22.14
C LEU A 33 20.13 8.74 -20.65
N ALA A 34 21.30 8.25 -20.22
CA ALA A 34 21.62 8.08 -18.80
C ALA A 34 21.51 9.40 -18.02
N GLN A 35 22.14 10.47 -18.52
CA GLN A 35 22.05 11.80 -17.90
C GLN A 35 20.62 12.35 -17.87
N MET A 36 19.86 12.13 -18.94
CA MET A 36 18.47 12.59 -19.03
C MET A 36 17.58 11.82 -18.05
N LYS A 37 17.71 10.49 -17.98
CA LYS A 37 17.01 9.63 -17.01
C LYS A 37 17.30 10.07 -15.58
N GLN A 38 18.56 10.37 -15.26
CA GLN A 38 18.96 10.89 -13.95
C GLN A 38 18.33 12.25 -13.62
N LYS A 39 18.37 13.20 -14.56
CA LYS A 39 17.74 14.53 -14.37
C LYS A 39 16.22 14.46 -14.19
N LEU A 40 15.57 13.49 -14.83
CA LEU A 40 14.13 13.26 -14.75
C LEU A 40 13.72 12.38 -13.56
N GLY A 41 14.68 11.87 -12.77
CA GLY A 41 14.39 10.92 -11.69
C GLY A 41 13.76 9.62 -12.19
N TYR A 42 14.07 9.20 -13.42
CA TYR A 42 13.53 7.98 -14.01
C TYR A 42 13.99 6.75 -13.23
N LYS A 43 13.02 5.97 -12.73
CA LYS A 43 13.25 4.67 -12.08
C LYS A 43 12.81 3.57 -13.03
N GLU A 44 13.70 2.64 -13.34
CA GLU A 44 13.35 1.49 -14.17
C GLU A 44 12.37 0.61 -13.37
N TYR A 45 11.21 0.33 -13.98
CA TYR A 45 10.21 -0.56 -13.41
C TYR A 45 10.25 -1.89 -14.14
N THR A 46 10.45 -2.96 -13.38
CA THR A 46 10.36 -4.33 -13.87
C THR A 46 8.91 -4.80 -13.87
N VAL A 47 8.66 -5.95 -14.52
CA VAL A 47 7.33 -6.57 -14.51
C VAL A 47 6.92 -6.96 -13.08
N ASP A 48 7.89 -7.34 -12.25
CA ASP A 48 7.68 -7.73 -10.86
C ASP A 48 7.26 -6.56 -9.97
N ASP A 49 7.72 -5.33 -10.25
CA ASP A 49 7.31 -4.11 -9.52
C ASP A 49 5.82 -3.77 -9.66
N LYS A 50 5.12 -4.39 -10.62
CA LYS A 50 3.67 -4.23 -10.80
C LYS A 50 2.88 -5.07 -9.81
N PHE A 51 3.41 -6.22 -9.40
CA PHE A 51 2.69 -7.19 -8.55
C PHE A 51 2.97 -6.96 -7.06
N THR A 52 4.12 -6.41 -6.70
CA THR A 52 4.48 -6.20 -5.29
C THR A 52 3.68 -5.10 -4.60
N LYS A 53 3.15 -4.12 -5.34
CA LYS A 53 2.43 -2.97 -4.77
C LYS A 53 0.94 -3.20 -4.53
N GLU A 54 0.33 -4.14 -5.23
CA GLU A 54 -1.09 -4.46 -5.04
C GLU A 54 -1.30 -5.46 -3.89
N ASP A 55 -0.37 -6.39 -3.67
CA ASP A 55 -0.52 -7.44 -2.67
C ASP A 55 -0.06 -7.05 -1.24
N GLU A 56 0.78 -6.02 -1.06
CA GLU A 56 1.09 -5.49 0.29
C GLU A 56 0.00 -4.55 0.85
N VAL A 57 -1.01 -4.21 0.05
CA VAL A 57 -2.23 -3.48 0.50
C VAL A 57 -3.41 -4.44 0.65
N GLN A 58 -3.17 -5.74 0.85
CA GLN A 58 -4.20 -6.68 1.33
C GLN A 58 -4.47 -6.47 2.82
N GLY A 59 -5.20 -5.40 3.09
CA GLY A 59 -5.80 -5.12 4.38
C GLY A 59 -6.53 -3.79 4.34
N GLU A 60 -7.79 -3.82 3.87
CA GLU A 60 -8.75 -2.69 3.85
C GLU A 60 -8.61 -1.81 2.59
N SER A 61 -9.45 -1.97 1.56
CA SER A 61 -10.76 -1.35 1.59
C SER A 61 -11.65 -1.86 0.46
N VAL A 62 -12.89 -2.20 0.81
CA VAL A 62 -14.01 -2.22 -0.14
C VAL A 62 -14.62 -0.82 -0.07
N HIS A 63 -14.12 0.14 -0.85
CA HIS A 63 -14.80 1.43 -1.01
C HIS A 63 -15.06 1.74 -2.48
N SER A 64 -16.35 1.85 -2.76
CA SER A 64 -16.94 2.04 -4.07
C SER A 64 -16.57 3.38 -4.68
N GLY A 65 -15.82 3.36 -5.79
CA GLY A 65 -16.11 4.19 -6.98
C GLY A 65 -16.00 5.71 -6.94
N ASP A 66 -15.47 6.35 -5.89
CA ASP A 66 -15.30 7.83 -5.84
C ASP A 66 -13.90 8.29 -5.42
N ASP A 67 -13.04 7.39 -4.93
CA ASP A 67 -11.74 7.75 -4.31
C ASP A 67 -10.54 7.65 -5.28
N GLU A 68 -10.70 7.09 -6.48
CA GLU A 68 -9.59 6.91 -7.45
C GLU A 68 -9.04 8.23 -7.98
N ASP A 69 -9.88 9.28 -8.04
CA ASP A 69 -9.50 10.62 -8.51
C ASP A 69 -9.10 11.56 -7.35
N ASP A 70 -9.08 11.08 -6.11
CA ASP A 70 -8.64 11.90 -4.98
C ASP A 70 -7.11 12.13 -5.06
N ILE A 71 -6.72 13.40 -5.16
CA ILE A 71 -5.32 13.84 -5.16
C ILE A 71 -4.57 13.31 -3.93
N LEU A 72 -5.29 13.05 -2.82
CA LEU A 72 -4.73 12.45 -1.62
C LEU A 72 -4.25 11.00 -1.82
N ASN A 73 -4.85 10.26 -2.75
CA ASN A 73 -4.48 8.89 -3.07
C ASN A 73 -3.35 8.81 -4.11
N VAL A 74 -3.11 9.89 -4.84
CA VAL A 74 -1.98 10.01 -5.77
C VAL A 74 -0.66 10.16 -4.98
N PRO A 75 0.41 9.41 -5.30
CA PRO A 75 1.72 9.58 -4.70
C PRO A 75 2.21 11.02 -4.82
N VAL A 76 2.83 11.57 -3.76
CA VAL A 76 3.26 12.98 -3.71
C VAL A 76 4.10 13.39 -4.92
N GLU A 77 4.95 12.49 -5.42
CA GLU A 77 5.80 12.70 -6.61
C GLU A 77 5.03 12.88 -7.92
N ARG A 78 3.80 12.36 -8.01
CA ARG A 78 2.92 12.47 -9.17
C ARG A 78 1.88 13.58 -9.03
N ARG A 79 1.76 14.18 -7.85
CA ARG A 79 0.83 15.30 -7.64
C ARG A 79 1.31 16.52 -8.43
N PRO A 80 0.38 17.33 -8.96
CA PRO A 80 0.74 18.56 -9.67
C PRO A 80 1.45 19.53 -8.73
N GLN A 81 2.39 20.31 -9.27
CA GLN A 81 3.02 21.40 -8.54
C GLN A 81 2.02 22.55 -8.36
N ILE A 82 1.72 22.90 -7.11
CA ILE A 82 0.86 24.04 -6.78
C ILE A 82 1.74 25.27 -6.57
N VAL A 83 1.37 26.38 -7.21
CA VAL A 83 2.04 27.68 -7.09
C VAL A 83 1.04 28.70 -6.56
N VAL A 84 1.44 29.42 -5.51
CA VAL A 84 0.66 30.51 -4.92
C VAL A 84 0.90 31.77 -5.75
N LEU A 85 -0.16 32.34 -6.34
CA LEU A 85 -0.05 33.53 -7.19
C LEU A 85 -0.19 34.80 -6.36
N GLU A 86 -1.15 34.83 -5.43
CA GLU A 86 -1.46 35.99 -4.60
C GLU A 86 -1.31 35.64 -3.10
N PRO A 87 -0.22 36.03 -2.43
CA PRO A 87 0.11 35.58 -1.07
C PRO A 87 -0.83 36.10 0.04
N GLY A 88 -1.81 36.95 -0.29
CA GLY A 88 -2.81 37.46 0.65
C GLY A 88 -4.22 36.87 0.47
N LYS A 89 -4.50 36.27 -0.69
CA LYS A 89 -5.83 35.72 -1.02
C LYS A 89 -5.78 34.20 -1.16
N ASP A 90 -4.69 33.68 -1.72
CA ASP A 90 -4.50 32.25 -1.90
C ASP A 90 -3.98 31.62 -0.61
N LEU A 91 -4.43 30.39 -0.34
CA LEU A 91 -3.99 29.62 0.83
C LEU A 91 -2.54 29.18 0.64
N THR A 92 -1.74 29.33 1.70
CA THR A 92 -0.41 28.74 1.72
C THR A 92 -0.50 27.23 1.94
N ASN A 93 0.57 26.50 1.58
CA ASN A 93 0.62 25.05 1.72
C ASN A 93 0.30 24.58 3.16
N GLU A 94 0.82 25.30 4.17
CA GLU A 94 0.53 24.99 5.58
C GLU A 94 -0.94 25.19 5.97
N GLN A 95 -1.60 26.21 5.41
CA GLN A 95 -3.01 26.48 5.69
C GLN A 95 -3.90 25.45 5.01
N LEU A 96 -3.57 25.07 3.77
CA LEU A 96 -4.25 24.02 3.02
C LEU A 96 -4.20 22.69 3.77
N GLN A 97 -3.03 22.28 4.26
CA GLN A 97 -2.90 21.03 5.01
C GLN A 97 -3.76 21.03 6.29
N LYS A 98 -3.77 22.15 7.03
CA LYS A 98 -4.61 22.29 8.24
C LYS A 98 -6.10 22.20 7.92
N GLU A 99 -6.54 22.68 6.76
CA GLU A 99 -7.94 22.60 6.35
C GLU A 99 -8.32 21.17 5.94
N ILE A 100 -7.43 20.47 5.24
CA ILE A 100 -7.58 19.04 4.91
C ILE A 100 -7.70 18.21 6.19
N ASP A 101 -6.80 18.43 7.16
CA ASP A 101 -6.81 17.67 8.42
C ASP A 101 -8.11 17.91 9.21
N LYS A 102 -8.59 19.16 9.27
CA LYS A 102 -9.88 19.48 9.90
C LYS A 102 -11.06 18.79 9.22
N LYS A 103 -11.11 18.82 7.89
CA LYS A 103 -12.17 18.17 7.12
C LYS A 103 -12.19 16.66 7.40
N ARG A 104 -11.02 16.02 7.46
CA ARG A 104 -10.89 14.60 7.80
C ARG A 104 -11.40 14.29 9.21
N GLU A 105 -11.04 15.12 10.20
CA GLU A 105 -11.57 14.95 11.56
C GLU A 105 -13.09 15.09 11.63
N GLU A 106 -13.67 16.01 10.87
CA GLU A 106 -15.12 16.20 10.80
C GLU A 106 -15.81 15.01 10.15
N GLU A 107 -15.27 14.49 9.04
CA GLU A 107 -15.77 13.28 8.39
C GLU A 107 -15.70 12.06 9.32
N ASP A 108 -14.61 11.90 10.07
CA ASP A 108 -14.46 10.83 11.04
C ASP A 108 -15.47 10.97 12.20
N LYS A 109 -15.67 12.18 12.72
CA LYS A 109 -16.72 12.46 13.73
C LYS A 109 -18.11 12.13 13.19
N GLN A 110 -18.41 12.47 11.94
CA GLN A 110 -19.67 12.12 11.28
C GLN A 110 -19.83 10.61 11.13
N LYS A 111 -18.77 9.88 10.76
CA LYS A 111 -18.79 8.40 10.67
C LYS A 111 -19.03 7.74 12.03
N ILE A 112 -18.46 8.30 13.11
CA ILE A 112 -18.70 7.86 14.49
C ILE A 112 -20.16 8.09 14.89
N LEU A 113 -20.70 9.30 14.66
CA LEU A 113 -22.10 9.63 14.98
C LEU A 113 -23.10 8.78 14.19
N GLN A 114 -22.80 8.48 12.92
CA GLN A 114 -23.59 7.57 12.08
C GLN A 114 -23.49 6.11 12.52
N GLY A 115 -22.65 5.78 13.50
CA GLY A 115 -22.47 4.43 14.03
C GLY A 115 -21.78 3.46 13.04
N LYS A 116 -21.13 3.98 12.00
CA LYS A 116 -20.40 3.17 11.00
C LYS A 116 -19.11 2.56 11.58
N ILE A 117 -18.51 3.22 12.57
CA ILE A 117 -17.33 2.73 13.28
C ILE A 117 -17.79 2.05 14.57
N ILE A 118 -17.79 0.71 14.58
CA ILE A 118 -18.20 -0.09 15.74
C ILE A 118 -16.96 -0.82 16.29
N PHE A 119 -16.54 -0.51 17.51
CA PHE A 119 -15.49 -1.27 18.19
C PHE A 119 -16.00 -2.67 18.55
N ARG A 120 -15.60 -3.67 17.76
CA ARG A 120 -15.94 -5.07 18.05
C ARG A 120 -15.01 -5.59 19.14
N LYS A 121 -15.57 -6.07 20.25
CA LYS A 121 -14.79 -6.70 21.32
C LYS A 121 -14.05 -7.91 20.75
N THR A 122 -12.75 -7.99 20.98
CA THR A 122 -11.95 -9.14 20.58
C THR A 122 -12.47 -10.39 21.27
N GLN A 123 -12.82 -11.42 20.48
CA GLN A 123 -13.24 -12.71 21.02
C GLN A 123 -11.98 -13.41 21.53
N LYS A 124 -11.95 -13.72 22.83
CA LYS A 124 -10.90 -14.57 23.40
C LYS A 124 -10.95 -15.91 22.66
N ARG A 125 -9.84 -16.27 21.99
CA ARG A 125 -9.71 -17.57 21.31
C ARG A 125 -9.91 -18.67 22.36
N SER A 126 -10.99 -19.44 22.27
CA SER A 126 -11.09 -20.69 23.01
C SER A 126 -10.07 -21.65 22.40
N SER A 127 -9.10 -22.08 23.21
CA SER A 127 -8.14 -23.12 22.86
C SER A 127 -8.89 -24.46 22.78
N ASN A 128 -9.54 -24.74 21.65
CA ASN A 128 -9.97 -26.09 21.25
C ASN A 128 -10.29 -26.09 19.74
N PRO A 129 -9.61 -26.91 18.92
CA PRO A 129 -9.88 -27.01 17.49
C PRO A 129 -10.91 -28.12 17.26
N ASN A 130 -12.19 -27.84 17.54
CA ASN A 130 -13.34 -28.56 17.00
C ASN A 130 -14.60 -27.97 17.62
N ASP A 131 -15.19 -26.98 16.92
CA ASP A 131 -16.64 -26.81 16.84
C ASP A 131 -16.93 -25.58 15.97
N SER A 132 -16.98 -25.81 14.66
CA SER A 132 -17.66 -24.94 13.71
C SER A 132 -19.14 -25.32 13.69
N LYS A 133 -19.93 -24.77 14.60
CA LYS A 133 -21.39 -24.64 14.41
C LYS A 133 -21.87 -23.30 14.96
N GLU A 134 -22.48 -22.53 14.07
CA GLU A 134 -23.34 -21.40 14.39
C GLU A 134 -24.34 -21.79 15.47
N GLU A 135 -24.57 -20.93 16.46
CA GLU A 135 -25.92 -20.68 16.94
C GLU A 135 -26.03 -19.38 17.74
N ILE A 136 -27.17 -18.73 17.51
CA ILE A 136 -27.56 -17.40 17.95
C ILE A 136 -28.21 -17.53 19.34
N ASN A 137 -27.99 -16.52 20.21
CA ASN A 137 -28.68 -16.22 21.48
C ASN A 137 -28.37 -17.09 22.70
N LYS A 138 -27.89 -16.45 23.79
CA LYS A 138 -28.68 -16.17 25.01
C LYS A 138 -27.87 -15.41 26.06
N LYS A 139 -28.56 -14.45 26.71
CA LYS A 139 -28.13 -13.66 27.87
C LYS A 139 -27.90 -14.55 29.11
N LYS A 140 -27.02 -14.09 30.02
CA LYS A 140 -27.08 -14.07 31.52
C LYS A 140 -25.66 -14.23 32.10
N LEU A 141 -25.09 -13.16 32.68
CA LEU A 141 -25.03 -12.80 34.12
C LEU A 141 -23.95 -13.58 34.94
N LYS A 142 -22.75 -12.97 35.04
CA LYS A 142 -21.93 -12.68 36.26
C LYS A 142 -21.47 -13.84 37.21
N PRO A 143 -20.53 -13.62 38.16
CA PRO A 143 -19.08 -13.89 38.03
C PRO A 143 -18.55 -14.87 39.11
N GLU A 144 -17.21 -14.99 39.25
CA GLU A 144 -16.43 -15.19 40.50
C GLU A 144 -15.47 -16.39 40.59
N GLN A 145 -14.26 -16.05 41.07
CA GLN A 145 -13.14 -16.84 41.63
C GLN A 145 -12.08 -17.50 40.71
N PRO A 146 -10.80 -17.08 40.81
CA PRO A 146 -9.69 -17.70 40.08
C PRO A 146 -9.11 -18.91 40.85
N SER A 147 -9.39 -20.13 40.39
CA SER A 147 -8.66 -21.33 40.81
C SER A 147 -7.23 -21.28 40.23
N ARG A 148 -6.22 -21.30 41.10
CA ARG A 148 -4.80 -21.32 40.73
C ARG A 148 -4.53 -22.51 39.79
N GLN A 149 -4.12 -22.21 38.55
CA GLN A 149 -3.84 -23.18 37.48
C GLN A 149 -2.40 -23.72 37.60
N PRO A 150 -2.13 -24.99 37.22
CA PRO A 150 -0.81 -25.60 37.31
C PRO A 150 0.19 -24.97 36.32
N VAL A 151 1.36 -24.58 36.81
CA VAL A 151 2.40 -23.91 36.00
C VAL A 151 3.04 -24.92 35.05
N HIS A 152 2.88 -24.72 33.74
CA HIS A 152 3.46 -25.58 32.71
C HIS A 152 4.94 -25.24 32.49
N LYS A 153 5.83 -26.15 32.92
CA LYS A 153 7.31 -26.03 32.89
C LYS A 153 7.95 -25.86 31.50
N ARG A 154 7.17 -25.72 30.42
CA ARG A 154 7.64 -25.57 29.02
C ARG A 154 7.31 -24.20 28.43
N LEU A 155 6.44 -23.44 29.07
CA LEU A 155 6.35 -22.00 28.82
C LEU A 155 7.28 -21.35 29.84
N LEU A 156 8.06 -20.37 29.38
CA LEU A 156 8.98 -19.59 30.20
C LEU A 156 8.35 -19.28 31.55
N SER A 157 8.75 -20.02 32.58
CA SER A 157 8.39 -19.69 33.94
C SER A 157 9.26 -18.52 34.32
N PHE A 158 8.69 -17.33 34.38
CA PHE A 158 9.15 -16.37 35.37
C PHE A 158 8.69 -16.92 36.73
N GLY A 159 9.34 -18.01 37.14
CA GLY A 159 9.45 -18.36 38.53
C GLY A 159 10.16 -17.17 39.15
N ASN A 160 9.48 -16.53 40.08
CA ASN A 160 10.06 -15.56 40.97
C ASN A 160 11.19 -16.29 41.71
N GLU A 161 12.40 -16.21 41.17
CA GLU A 161 13.64 -16.60 41.84
C GLU A 161 14.32 -15.26 42.15
N ASP A 162 14.16 -14.89 43.43
CA ASP A 162 14.78 -13.82 44.21
C ASP A 162 14.25 -12.38 43.91
N GLU A 163 13.47 -11.67 44.73
CA GLU A 163 13.37 -11.53 46.20
C GLU A 163 14.72 -11.56 46.93
N GLU A 164 15.35 -10.38 46.97
CA GLU A 164 16.21 -9.86 48.04
C GLU A 164 17.41 -10.73 48.51
N GLU A 165 18.60 -10.31 48.08
CA GLU A 165 19.54 -9.66 49.00
C GLU A 165 20.07 -8.35 48.40
#